data_AF-A0A8H2XZN1-F1
#
_entry.id   AF-A0A8H2XZN1-F1
#
_cell.length_a   1.000
_cell.length_b   1.000
_cell.length_c   1.000
_cell.angle_alpha   90.00
_cell.angle_beta   90.00
_cell.angle_gamma   90.00
#
_symmetry.space_group_name_H-M   'P 1'
#
loop_
_entity.id
_entity.type
_entity.pdbx_description
1 polymer ?
#
loop_
_entity_poly.entity_id
_entity_poly.type
_entity_poly.pdbx_seq_one_letter_code
_entity_poly.pdbx_strand_id
1 'polypeptide(L)'
;MVDHSGWYPPGQVCYPPELPTYLKSVHDLQPIVGVPSDDEVVGIHTVIQVAARASSIPGMHDPVLFMKLTDHLFSAQMLVYRNKYTSLMFPTDVTYTPPTLPAHVPVNLEPISCAPSDEEVTKVQDAIRTYHKYWEIPSMFEPLVSAELSQHLFDIQMARYMSRAAQRQPNPVPQETTQPRNPTGATTDTGNTNASNNVGTGDDVIESHQLQNTAIHDILERSNQLVERANQLSERSNQLIERSNQIAERTNQLIDRPDQPAEQSNQPTDQPSTNSLAERFNELLGRLNLYLERSNQLAEGFKTPADQIGDTLKTINKVLVGIQHAVVRSCNSGSVCSTMSLINEKGDYPTETGWLWLPNSEAGKISTYLGSRVSQYYISDTEVAYYLRFYGLEGDFFEDPEKTRLSRNNNIAARNKLAQYLTSALA
;
A
#
# COMPACT_ATOMS: atom_id res chain seq x y z
N MET A 1 -15.76 3.30 -28.84
CA MET A 1 -15.95 2.48 -27.62
C MET A 1 -14.57 2.28 -27.05
N VAL A 2 -14.24 3.00 -25.98
CA VAL A 2 -12.95 2.90 -25.31
C VAL A 2 -13.14 1.84 -24.23
N ASP A 3 -12.49 0.69 -24.38
CA ASP A 3 -12.44 -0.34 -23.35
C ASP A 3 -11.74 0.24 -22.12
N HIS A 4 -12.53 0.56 -21.11
CA HIS A 4 -12.00 0.77 -19.78
C HIS A 4 -11.66 -0.61 -19.23
N SER A 5 -10.38 -0.87 -19.01
CA SER A 5 -9.90 -1.98 -18.21
C SER A 5 -10.32 -1.75 -16.75
N GLY A 6 -11.62 -1.92 -16.49
CA GLY A 6 -12.22 -1.91 -15.18
C GLY A 6 -11.79 -3.16 -14.43
N TRP A 7 -11.34 -2.97 -13.19
CA TRP A 7 -10.80 -4.00 -12.29
C TRP A 7 -11.76 -5.17 -11.96
N TYR A 8 -12.92 -5.28 -12.59
CA TYR A 8 -13.84 -6.42 -12.49
C TYR A 8 -14.80 -6.41 -13.70
N PRO A 9 -15.06 -7.56 -14.36
CA PRO A 9 -15.88 -7.64 -15.56
C PRO A 9 -17.37 -7.38 -15.27
N PRO A 10 -18.11 -6.70 -16.18
CA PRO A 10 -19.55 -6.52 -16.06
C PRO A 10 -20.29 -7.88 -16.11
N GLY A 11 -21.18 -8.13 -15.15
CA GLY A 11 -21.97 -9.36 -15.04
C GLY A 11 -21.67 -10.25 -13.83
N GLN A 12 -20.92 -9.75 -12.84
CA GLN A 12 -20.55 -10.54 -11.66
C GLN A 12 -21.75 -10.77 -10.74
N VAL A 13 -22.12 -12.03 -10.57
CA VAL A 13 -23.10 -12.50 -9.57
C VAL A 13 -22.39 -12.61 -8.22
N CYS A 14 -22.94 -11.98 -7.18
CA CYS A 14 -22.44 -12.10 -5.82
C CYS A 14 -23.08 -13.32 -5.14
N TYR A 15 -22.31 -14.39 -4.96
CA TYR A 15 -22.82 -15.62 -4.35
C TYR A 15 -22.70 -15.58 -2.82
N PRO A 16 -23.78 -15.87 -2.07
CA PRO A 16 -23.73 -15.97 -0.62
C PRO A 16 -23.05 -17.28 -0.17
N PRO A 17 -22.49 -17.31 1.05
CA PRO A 17 -22.00 -18.55 1.63
C PRO A 17 -23.15 -19.51 1.97
N GLU A 18 -22.83 -20.79 2.06
CA GLU A 18 -23.79 -21.79 2.55
C GLU A 18 -24.11 -21.54 4.02
N LEU A 19 -25.38 -21.22 4.28
CA LEU A 19 -25.86 -20.92 5.63
C LEU A 19 -26.33 -22.20 6.36
N PRO A 20 -25.98 -22.36 7.65
CA PRO A 20 -26.63 -23.32 8.53
C PRO A 20 -28.14 -23.09 8.64
N THR A 21 -28.90 -24.14 8.96
CA THR A 21 -30.37 -24.11 9.01
C THR A 21 -30.94 -22.99 9.89
N TYR A 22 -30.30 -22.70 11.03
CA TYR A 22 -30.76 -21.65 11.96
C TYR A 22 -30.56 -20.23 11.42
N LEU A 23 -29.62 -20.01 10.48
CA LEU A 23 -29.46 -18.73 9.79
C LEU A 23 -30.38 -18.63 8.57
N LYS A 24 -30.56 -19.74 7.83
CA LYS A 24 -31.53 -19.80 6.72
C LYS A 24 -32.96 -19.49 7.16
N SER A 25 -33.34 -19.88 8.37
CA SER A 25 -34.66 -19.56 8.94
C SER A 25 -34.85 -18.08 9.26
N VAL A 26 -33.75 -17.31 9.40
CA VAL A 26 -33.81 -15.86 9.60
C VAL A 26 -33.94 -15.16 8.25
N HIS A 27 -33.01 -15.44 7.35
CA HIS A 27 -33.05 -14.92 5.98
C HIS A 27 -32.23 -15.83 5.07
N ASP A 28 -32.84 -16.30 3.98
CA ASP A 28 -32.17 -17.16 3.00
C ASP A 28 -31.52 -16.30 1.93
N LEU A 29 -30.23 -16.03 2.10
CA LEU A 29 -29.46 -15.18 1.17
C LEU A 29 -29.44 -15.83 -0.22
N GLN A 30 -29.86 -15.06 -1.22
CA GLN A 30 -29.84 -15.46 -2.62
C GLN A 30 -28.64 -14.83 -3.36
N PRO A 31 -28.20 -15.42 -4.48
CA PRO A 31 -27.20 -14.79 -5.34
C PRO A 31 -27.71 -13.43 -5.87
N ILE A 32 -26.92 -12.37 -5.65
CA ILE A 32 -27.27 -11.02 -6.09
C ILE A 32 -26.74 -10.80 -7.50
N VAL A 33 -27.63 -10.37 -8.41
CA VAL A 33 -27.29 -10.09 -9.81
C VAL A 33 -27.49 -8.60 -10.08
N GLY A 34 -26.39 -7.88 -10.36
CA GLY A 34 -26.44 -6.44 -10.62
C GLY A 34 -26.34 -5.61 -9.35
N VAL A 35 -27.17 -4.56 -9.23
CA VAL A 35 -27.15 -3.65 -8.09
C VAL A 35 -28.00 -4.26 -6.96
N PRO A 36 -27.44 -4.49 -5.77
CA PRO A 36 -28.21 -4.97 -4.63
C PRO A 36 -29.33 -4.00 -4.26
N SER A 37 -30.50 -4.56 -3.95
CA SER A 37 -31.62 -3.84 -3.32
C SER A 37 -31.38 -3.64 -1.82
N ASP A 38 -32.10 -2.68 -1.22
CA ASP A 38 -32.02 -2.41 0.22
C ASP A 38 -32.37 -3.65 1.04
N ASP A 39 -33.38 -4.41 0.63
CA ASP A 39 -33.80 -5.66 1.28
C ASP A 39 -32.69 -6.73 1.26
N GLU A 40 -31.95 -6.86 0.15
CA GLU A 40 -30.82 -7.79 0.03
C GLU A 40 -29.67 -7.39 0.96
N VAL A 41 -29.30 -6.11 1.00
CA VAL A 41 -28.22 -5.62 1.88
C VAL A 41 -28.63 -5.74 3.36
N VAL A 42 -29.88 -5.40 3.70
CA VAL A 42 -30.45 -5.60 5.04
C VAL A 42 -30.47 -7.07 5.43
N GLY A 43 -30.80 -7.96 4.49
CA GLY A 43 -30.76 -9.41 4.69
C GLY A 43 -29.37 -9.90 5.10
N ILE A 44 -28.32 -9.46 4.40
CA ILE A 44 -26.93 -9.81 4.73
C ILE A 44 -26.56 -9.32 6.14
N HIS A 45 -26.86 -8.05 6.46
CA HIS A 45 -26.60 -7.49 7.79
C HIS A 45 -27.32 -8.25 8.89
N THR A 46 -28.58 -8.65 8.65
CA THR A 46 -29.39 -9.41 9.60
C THR A 46 -28.78 -10.79 9.87
N VAL A 47 -28.33 -11.49 8.83
CA VAL A 47 -27.67 -12.81 8.98
C VAL A 47 -26.36 -12.68 9.75
N ILE A 48 -25.52 -11.68 9.44
CA ILE A 48 -24.27 -11.40 10.16
C ILE A 48 -24.57 -11.11 11.63
N GLN A 49 -25.61 -10.31 11.91
CA GLN A 49 -26.00 -9.97 13.27
C GLN A 49 -26.43 -11.20 14.06
N VAL A 50 -27.28 -12.06 13.49
CA VAL A 50 -27.71 -13.29 14.18
C VAL A 50 -26.55 -14.27 14.34
N ALA A 51 -25.66 -14.38 13.36
CA ALA A 51 -24.44 -15.18 13.48
C ALA A 51 -23.54 -14.68 14.64
N ALA A 52 -23.39 -13.36 14.79
CA ALA A 52 -22.66 -12.77 15.91
C ALA A 52 -23.32 -13.07 17.26
N ARG A 53 -24.66 -12.98 17.38
CA ARG A 53 -25.38 -13.38 18.60
C ARG A 53 -25.20 -14.85 18.93
N ALA A 54 -25.31 -15.70 17.91
CA ALA A 54 -25.15 -17.14 18.05
C ALA A 54 -23.73 -17.52 18.48
N SER A 55 -22.71 -16.74 18.11
CA SER A 55 -21.32 -16.99 18.50
C SER A 55 -21.07 -16.95 20.01
N SER A 56 -21.93 -16.27 20.78
CA SER A 56 -21.91 -16.28 22.25
C SER A 56 -22.38 -17.61 22.85
N ILE A 57 -23.00 -18.49 22.05
CA ILE A 57 -23.45 -19.82 22.47
C ILE A 57 -22.31 -20.82 22.23
N PRO A 58 -21.88 -21.59 23.25
CA PRO A 58 -20.83 -22.60 23.10
C PRO A 58 -21.14 -23.58 21.96
N GLY A 59 -20.19 -23.77 21.05
CA GLY A 59 -20.32 -24.68 19.91
C GLY A 59 -21.00 -24.08 18.66
N MET A 60 -21.48 -22.82 18.72
CA MET A 60 -22.08 -22.13 17.56
C MET A 60 -21.16 -21.07 16.92
N HIS A 61 -19.96 -20.86 17.46
CA HIS A 61 -18.97 -19.96 16.87
C HIS A 61 -18.30 -20.61 15.66
N ASP A 62 -18.53 -20.05 14.47
CA ASP A 62 -17.85 -20.41 13.23
C ASP A 62 -17.16 -19.17 12.62
N PRO A 63 -15.85 -19.00 12.85
CA PRO A 63 -15.12 -17.84 12.33
C PRO A 63 -14.97 -17.87 10.81
N VAL A 64 -14.98 -19.05 10.19
CA VAL A 64 -14.86 -19.19 8.72
C VAL A 64 -16.14 -18.73 8.05
N LEU A 65 -17.30 -19.10 8.59
CA LEU A 65 -18.59 -18.61 8.10
C LEU A 65 -18.71 -17.08 8.25
N PHE A 66 -18.28 -16.53 9.39
CA PHE A 66 -18.32 -15.09 9.62
C PHE A 66 -17.47 -14.32 8.59
N MET A 67 -16.26 -14.80 8.30
CA MET A 67 -15.40 -14.24 7.25
C MET A 67 -16.08 -14.26 5.87
N LYS A 68 -16.67 -15.40 5.47
CA LYS A 68 -17.38 -15.50 4.18
C LYS A 68 -18.61 -14.59 4.10
N LEU A 69 -19.33 -14.39 5.21
CA LEU A 69 -20.44 -13.46 5.28
C LEU A 69 -19.96 -12.00 5.14
N THR A 70 -18.84 -11.63 5.78
CA THR A 70 -18.25 -10.31 5.62
C THR A 70 -17.72 -10.07 4.19
N ASP A 71 -17.17 -11.09 3.52
CA ASP A 71 -16.75 -11.00 2.12
C ASP A 71 -17.95 -10.78 1.18
N HIS A 72 -19.07 -11.46 1.46
CA HIS A 72 -20.30 -11.29 0.71
C HIS A 72 -20.90 -9.89 0.92
N LEU A 73 -20.89 -9.37 2.15
CA LEU A 73 -21.30 -8.00 2.46
C LEU A 73 -20.42 -6.97 1.74
N PHE A 74 -19.10 -7.13 1.79
CA PHE A 74 -18.15 -6.27 1.09
C PHE A 74 -18.45 -6.22 -0.41
N SER A 75 -18.71 -7.39 -1.01
CA SER A 75 -19.03 -7.51 -2.43
C SER A 75 -20.33 -6.79 -2.79
N ALA A 76 -21.38 -6.93 -1.96
CA ALA A 76 -22.63 -6.19 -2.13
C ALA A 76 -22.41 -4.66 -2.02
N GLN A 77 -21.69 -4.21 -0.98
CA GLN A 77 -21.41 -2.79 -0.76
C GLN A 77 -20.57 -2.18 -1.88
N MET A 78 -19.62 -2.94 -2.45
CA MET A 78 -18.86 -2.54 -3.65
C MET A 78 -19.75 -2.36 -4.88
N LEU A 79 -20.76 -3.21 -5.06
CA LEU A 79 -21.70 -3.08 -6.18
C LEU A 79 -22.56 -1.82 -6.04
N VAL A 80 -23.06 -1.53 -4.83
CA VAL A 80 -23.79 -0.29 -4.51
C VAL A 80 -22.90 0.93 -4.75
N TYR A 81 -21.68 0.93 -4.21
CA TYR A 81 -20.70 2.01 -4.39
C TYR A 81 -20.43 2.28 -5.87
N ARG A 82 -20.17 1.22 -6.64
CA ARG A 82 -19.89 1.36 -8.07
C ARG A 82 -21.07 1.93 -8.84
N ASN A 83 -22.28 1.44 -8.58
CA ASN A 83 -23.48 1.96 -9.22
C ASN A 83 -23.68 3.45 -8.94
N LYS A 84 -23.41 3.88 -7.70
CA LYS A 84 -23.63 5.25 -7.25
C LYS A 84 -22.55 6.24 -7.69
N TYR A 85 -21.29 5.80 -7.79
CA TYR A 85 -20.14 6.72 -7.95
C TYR A 85 -19.26 6.48 -9.19
N THR A 86 -19.37 5.35 -9.89
CA THR A 86 -18.50 5.05 -11.06
C THR A 86 -18.81 5.93 -12.28
N SER A 87 -20.00 6.54 -12.35
CA SER A 87 -20.37 7.42 -13.48
C SER A 87 -19.75 8.83 -13.40
N LEU A 88 -19.02 9.16 -12.34
CA LEU A 88 -18.48 10.50 -12.12
C LEU A 88 -17.08 10.57 -12.74
N MET A 89 -16.92 11.39 -13.79
CA MET A 89 -15.65 11.56 -14.51
C MET A 89 -14.49 12.08 -13.64
N PHE A 90 -14.77 12.65 -12.46
CA PHE A 90 -13.77 13.16 -11.52
C PHE A 90 -14.17 12.87 -10.05
N PRO A 91 -13.28 12.31 -9.20
CA PRO A 91 -13.59 11.94 -7.81
C PRO A 91 -13.82 13.11 -6.85
N THR A 92 -13.51 14.35 -7.25
CA THR A 92 -13.49 15.52 -6.35
C THR A 92 -14.85 16.17 -6.12
N ASP A 93 -15.85 15.87 -6.94
CA ASP A 93 -17.19 16.51 -6.85
C ASP A 93 -18.24 15.63 -6.14
N VAL A 94 -17.80 14.53 -5.52
CA VAL A 94 -18.71 13.60 -4.83
C VAL A 94 -19.00 14.07 -3.41
N THR A 95 -20.28 14.29 -3.11
CA THR A 95 -20.76 14.47 -1.74
C THR A 95 -21.37 13.16 -1.24
N TYR A 96 -20.82 12.66 -0.13
CA TYR A 96 -21.31 11.49 0.59
C TYR A 96 -22.32 11.94 1.63
N THR A 97 -23.61 11.78 1.34
CA THR A 97 -24.69 12.12 2.28
C THR A 97 -24.93 10.96 3.24
N PRO A 98 -24.86 11.18 4.57
CA PRO A 98 -25.21 10.16 5.56
C PRO A 98 -26.72 9.89 5.59
N PRO A 99 -27.15 8.71 6.06
CA PRO A 99 -28.56 8.41 6.26
C PRO A 99 -29.16 9.26 7.38
N THR A 100 -30.49 9.40 7.35
CA THR A 100 -31.20 10.13 8.41
C THR A 100 -31.23 9.29 9.68
N LEU A 101 -30.62 9.81 10.74
CA LEU A 101 -30.57 9.10 12.02
C LEU A 101 -31.85 9.32 12.85
N PRO A 102 -32.34 8.30 13.55
CA PRO A 102 -33.44 8.46 14.49
C PRO A 102 -33.13 9.45 15.61
N ALA A 103 -34.15 10.15 16.11
CA ALA A 103 -34.01 11.19 17.13
C ALA A 103 -33.36 10.74 18.46
N HIS A 104 -33.34 9.43 18.73
CA HIS A 104 -32.71 8.87 19.93
C HIS A 104 -31.19 8.68 19.78
N VAL A 105 -30.62 8.88 18.58
CA VAL A 105 -29.19 8.82 18.31
C VAL A 105 -28.62 10.24 18.39
N PRO A 106 -27.77 10.56 19.38
CA PRO A 106 -27.30 11.94 19.62
C PRO A 106 -26.20 12.41 18.66
N VAL A 107 -25.77 11.58 17.71
CA VAL A 107 -24.68 11.89 16.79
C VAL A 107 -25.24 12.59 15.55
N ASN A 108 -24.72 13.77 15.23
CA ASN A 108 -25.05 14.47 14.00
C ASN A 108 -23.99 14.16 12.93
N LEU A 109 -24.41 13.55 11.83
CA LEU A 109 -23.54 13.29 10.68
C LEU A 109 -23.81 14.32 9.60
N GLU A 110 -22.76 15.03 9.19
CA GLU A 110 -22.83 16.03 8.13
C GLU A 110 -22.42 15.41 6.78
N PRO A 111 -22.94 15.90 5.64
CA PRO A 111 -22.50 15.46 4.32
C PRO A 111 -21.01 15.72 4.12
N ILE A 112 -20.25 14.69 3.75
CA ILE A 112 -18.80 14.79 3.57
C ILE A 112 -18.52 14.99 2.09
N SER A 113 -17.81 16.07 1.74
CA SER A 113 -17.38 16.36 0.36
C SER A 113 -15.87 16.16 0.25
N CYS A 114 -15.39 15.69 -0.91
CA CYS A 114 -13.97 15.42 -1.19
C CYS A 114 -13.38 14.22 -0.41
N ALA A 115 -12.06 14.25 -0.16
CA ALA A 115 -11.34 13.19 0.55
C ALA A 115 -11.63 13.26 2.06
N PRO A 116 -12.31 12.25 2.65
CA PRO A 116 -12.78 12.33 4.02
C PRO A 116 -11.62 12.27 5.03
N SER A 117 -11.62 13.19 6.00
CA SER A 117 -10.64 13.33 7.09
C SER A 117 -10.78 12.26 8.16
N ASP A 118 -9.69 11.94 8.88
CA ASP A 118 -9.69 10.88 9.90
C ASP A 118 -10.75 11.13 10.99
N GLU A 119 -11.03 12.40 11.33
CA GLU A 119 -12.10 12.79 12.25
C GLU A 119 -13.50 12.44 11.73
N GLU A 120 -13.79 12.70 10.45
CA GLU A 120 -15.10 12.41 9.85
C GLU A 120 -15.39 10.91 9.82
N VAL A 121 -14.41 10.08 9.44
CA VAL A 121 -14.57 8.62 9.50
C VAL A 121 -14.74 8.13 10.94
N THR A 122 -14.01 8.73 11.89
CA THR A 122 -14.15 8.37 13.32
C THR A 122 -15.56 8.72 13.82
N LYS A 123 -16.11 9.87 13.45
CA LYS A 123 -17.49 10.26 13.80
C LYS A 123 -18.52 9.27 13.26
N VAL A 124 -18.37 8.80 12.02
CA VAL A 124 -19.27 7.79 11.44
C VAL A 124 -19.12 6.44 12.14
N GLN A 125 -17.90 6.02 12.48
CA GLN A 125 -17.66 4.80 13.27
C GLN A 125 -18.27 4.88 14.67
N ASP A 126 -18.19 6.03 15.33
CA ASP A 126 -18.80 6.27 16.64
C ASP A 126 -20.33 6.30 16.55
N ALA A 127 -20.89 6.85 15.46
CA ALA A 127 -22.32 6.79 15.17
C ALA A 127 -22.79 5.34 15.02
N ILE A 128 -22.10 4.52 14.22
CA ILE A 128 -22.40 3.10 14.05
C ILE A 128 -22.29 2.36 15.39
N ARG A 129 -21.23 2.60 16.17
CA ARG A 129 -21.05 1.97 17.48
C ARG A 129 -22.16 2.35 18.46
N THR A 130 -22.59 3.61 18.42
CA THR A 130 -23.69 4.11 19.25
C THR A 130 -25.01 3.49 18.81
N TYR A 131 -25.28 3.47 17.50
CA TYR A 131 -26.50 2.90 16.94
C TYR A 131 -26.60 1.39 17.18
N HIS A 132 -25.47 0.70 17.06
CA HIS A 132 -25.38 -0.72 17.37
C HIS A 132 -25.79 -1.02 18.80
N LYS A 133 -25.65 -0.13 19.80
CA LYS A 133 -26.12 -0.41 21.17
C LYS A 133 -27.63 -0.67 21.26
N TYR A 134 -28.42 -0.11 20.36
CA TYR A 134 -29.87 -0.32 20.32
C TYR A 134 -30.25 -1.71 19.78
N TRP A 135 -29.29 -2.51 19.30
CA TRP A 135 -29.52 -3.87 18.79
C TRP A 135 -30.21 -4.82 19.78
N GLU A 136 -30.02 -4.60 21.09
CA GLU A 136 -30.65 -5.36 22.17
C GLU A 136 -32.12 -4.98 22.36
N ILE A 137 -32.55 -3.87 21.77
CA ILE A 137 -33.87 -3.28 21.91
C ILE A 137 -34.50 -3.17 20.52
N PRO A 138 -35.17 -4.22 20.02
CA PRO A 138 -35.70 -4.26 18.65
C PRO A 138 -36.63 -3.09 18.29
N SER A 139 -37.29 -2.46 19.26
CA SER A 139 -38.17 -1.30 19.04
C SER A 139 -37.41 0.01 18.78
N MET A 140 -36.10 0.06 19.04
CA MET A 140 -35.23 1.22 18.79
C MET A 140 -34.18 0.94 17.71
N PHE A 141 -34.19 -0.24 17.10
CA PHE A 141 -33.24 -0.63 16.07
C PHE A 141 -33.94 -0.85 14.73
N GLU A 142 -33.55 -0.08 13.74
CA GLU A 142 -34.04 -0.17 12.37
C GLU A 142 -32.95 -0.80 11.49
N PRO A 143 -33.15 -2.02 10.97
CA PRO A 143 -32.15 -2.72 10.17
C PRO A 143 -31.71 -1.94 8.92
N LEU A 144 -32.63 -1.20 8.30
CA LEU A 144 -32.35 -0.36 7.13
C LEU A 144 -31.34 0.74 7.47
N VAL A 145 -31.55 1.49 8.54
CA VAL A 145 -30.64 2.55 8.98
C VAL A 145 -29.24 1.98 9.29
N SER A 146 -29.18 0.78 9.87
CA SER A 146 -27.89 0.10 10.12
C SER A 146 -27.17 -0.26 8.83
N ALA A 147 -27.88 -0.77 7.82
CA ALA A 147 -27.33 -1.11 6.52
C ALA A 147 -26.87 0.15 5.76
N GLU A 148 -27.67 1.21 5.77
CA GLU A 148 -27.32 2.50 5.15
C GLU A 148 -26.11 3.15 5.83
N LEU A 149 -26.02 3.09 7.18
CA LEU A 149 -24.86 3.59 7.91
C LEU A 149 -23.59 2.79 7.56
N SER A 150 -23.70 1.47 7.44
CA SER A 150 -22.59 0.63 7.01
C SER A 150 -22.17 0.94 5.58
N GLN A 151 -23.13 1.17 4.68
CA GLN A 151 -22.84 1.57 3.30
C GLN A 151 -22.19 2.96 3.26
N HIS A 152 -22.66 3.91 4.07
CA HIS A 152 -22.07 5.25 4.14
C HIS A 152 -20.61 5.19 4.62
N LEU A 153 -20.32 4.39 5.66
CA LEU A 153 -18.94 4.15 6.12
C LEU A 153 -18.09 3.52 5.02
N PHE A 154 -18.64 2.55 4.29
CA PHE A 154 -17.98 1.91 3.17
C PHE A 154 -17.61 2.93 2.08
N ASP A 155 -18.57 3.77 1.69
CA ASP A 155 -18.41 4.77 0.63
C ASP A 155 -17.28 5.76 0.95
N ILE A 156 -17.25 6.30 2.17
CA ILE A 156 -16.23 7.26 2.59
C ILE A 156 -14.86 6.60 2.76
N GLN A 157 -14.79 5.34 3.18
CA GLN A 157 -13.53 4.60 3.26
C GLN A 157 -12.94 4.34 1.87
N MET A 158 -13.79 3.96 0.90
CA MET A 158 -13.39 3.83 -0.49
C MET A 158 -12.94 5.17 -1.08
N ALA A 159 -13.64 6.27 -0.78
CA ALA A 159 -13.26 7.62 -1.20
C ALA A 159 -11.88 8.03 -0.67
N ARG A 160 -11.61 7.77 0.61
CA ARG A 160 -10.29 8.02 1.22
C ARG A 160 -9.21 7.18 0.56
N TYR A 161 -9.46 5.89 0.39
CA TYR A 161 -8.51 4.97 -0.23
C TYR A 161 -8.15 5.43 -1.65
N MET A 162 -9.16 5.71 -2.48
CA MET A 162 -8.99 6.15 -3.86
C MET A 162 -8.26 7.50 -3.93
N SER A 163 -8.58 8.43 -3.04
CA SER A 163 -7.88 9.73 -2.97
C SER A 163 -6.40 9.57 -2.62
N ARG A 164 -6.06 8.71 -1.65
CA ARG A 164 -4.67 8.39 -1.30
C ARG A 164 -3.94 7.63 -2.42
N ALA A 165 -4.64 6.75 -3.13
CA ALA A 165 -4.10 6.03 -4.28
C ALA A 165 -3.81 6.98 -5.45
N ALA A 166 -4.71 7.93 -5.73
CA ALA A 166 -4.53 8.95 -6.77
C ALA A 166 -3.37 9.92 -6.45
N GLN A 167 -3.22 10.33 -5.18
CA GLN A 167 -2.08 11.17 -4.75
C GLN A 167 -0.72 10.47 -4.88
N ARG A 168 -0.70 9.13 -4.92
CA ARG A 168 0.52 8.34 -5.15
C ARG A 168 0.84 8.17 -6.64
N GLN A 169 -0.03 8.62 -7.55
CA GLN A 169 0.24 8.68 -8.98
C GLN A 169 0.62 10.11 -9.39
N PRO A 170 1.72 10.33 -10.14
CA PRO A 170 2.01 11.63 -10.71
C PRO A 170 1.00 11.97 -11.82
N ASN A 171 0.29 13.10 -11.67
CA ASN A 171 -0.73 13.57 -12.62
C ASN A 171 -0.17 13.72 -14.05
N PRO A 172 -0.84 13.20 -15.10
CA PRO A 172 -0.64 13.65 -16.46
C PRO A 172 -1.30 15.04 -16.67
N VAL A 173 -0.56 15.95 -17.29
CA VAL A 173 -1.00 17.32 -17.62
C VAL A 173 -2.19 17.30 -18.61
N PRO A 174 -3.24 18.13 -18.45
CA PRO A 174 -4.38 18.16 -19.37
C PRO A 174 -3.98 18.71 -20.75
N GLN A 175 -4.19 17.94 -21.82
CA GLN A 175 -4.08 18.45 -23.18
C GLN A 175 -5.34 19.24 -23.56
N GLU A 176 -5.15 20.55 -23.81
CA GLU A 176 -6.15 21.37 -24.47
C GLU A 176 -6.39 20.88 -25.90
N THR A 177 -7.67 20.70 -26.20
CA THR A 177 -8.25 20.37 -27.49
C THR A 177 -7.77 21.32 -28.60
N THR A 178 -7.07 20.80 -29.61
CA THR A 178 -7.03 21.43 -30.94
C THR A 178 -7.01 20.37 -32.06
N GLN A 179 -7.85 20.62 -33.07
CA GLN A 179 -8.21 19.74 -34.19
C GLN A 179 -7.04 19.13 -34.98
N PRO A 180 -7.25 17.95 -35.61
CA PRO A 180 -6.29 17.38 -36.54
C PRO A 180 -6.40 18.07 -37.91
N ARG A 181 -5.28 18.64 -38.39
CA ARG A 181 -5.13 19.06 -39.78
C ARG A 181 -4.41 17.95 -40.55
N ASN A 182 -5.10 17.38 -41.53
CA ASN A 182 -4.56 16.41 -42.49
C ASN A 182 -3.27 16.91 -43.17
N PRO A 183 -2.30 16.03 -43.44
CA PRO A 183 -1.37 16.22 -44.54
C PRO A 183 -1.74 15.33 -45.73
N THR A 184 -2.05 16.01 -46.83
CA THR A 184 -2.07 15.51 -48.20
C THR A 184 -0.70 14.95 -48.58
N GLY A 185 -0.70 13.85 -49.34
CA GLY A 185 0.48 13.04 -49.58
C GLY A 185 1.52 13.56 -50.58
N ALA A 186 2.61 12.80 -50.66
CA ALA A 186 3.47 12.68 -51.82
C ALA A 186 4.13 11.27 -51.82
N THR A 187 3.69 10.44 -52.77
CA THR A 187 4.45 9.43 -53.55
C THR A 187 5.84 9.96 -53.94
N THR A 188 6.94 9.22 -54.14
CA THR A 188 7.31 7.84 -54.54
C THR A 188 8.65 7.51 -53.80
N ASP A 189 9.32 6.36 -53.79
CA ASP A 189 9.55 5.35 -54.82
C ASP A 189 10.25 4.12 -54.22
N THR A 190 10.18 3.06 -55.01
CA THR A 190 10.50 1.64 -54.85
C THR A 190 11.99 1.32 -54.59
N GLY A 191 12.25 0.29 -53.77
CA GLY A 191 13.60 -0.29 -53.61
C GLY A 191 13.63 -1.57 -52.76
N ASN A 192 13.33 -2.71 -53.38
CA ASN A 192 13.51 -4.06 -52.83
C ASN A 192 14.99 -4.38 -52.55
N THR A 193 15.30 -4.92 -51.36
CA THR A 193 16.26 -6.03 -51.21
C THR A 193 15.92 -6.83 -49.95
N ASN A 194 15.56 -8.10 -50.18
CA ASN A 194 15.47 -9.14 -49.16
C ASN A 194 16.85 -9.42 -48.55
N ALA A 195 16.95 -9.38 -47.23
CA ALA A 195 17.98 -10.08 -46.47
C ALA A 195 17.33 -10.66 -45.21
N SER A 196 16.82 -11.87 -45.37
CA SER A 196 16.50 -12.82 -44.30
C SER A 196 17.81 -13.27 -43.61
N ASN A 197 17.64 -13.91 -42.45
CA ASN A 197 18.61 -14.71 -41.67
C ASN A 197 19.36 -13.85 -40.61
N ASN A 198 19.08 -13.96 -39.31
CA ASN A 198 19.07 -15.17 -38.50
C ASN A 198 17.95 -15.20 -37.46
N VAL A 199 17.00 -16.12 -37.65
CA VAL A 199 16.40 -16.88 -36.55
C VAL A 199 17.39 -17.98 -36.19
N GLY A 200 17.85 -18.01 -34.94
CA GLY A 200 18.80 -18.99 -34.45
C GLY A 200 18.62 -19.24 -32.95
N THR A 201 17.90 -20.32 -32.66
CA THR A 201 18.04 -21.18 -31.48
C THR A 201 17.47 -20.66 -30.15
N GLY A 202 16.16 -20.84 -29.99
CA GLY A 202 15.46 -20.86 -28.71
C GLY A 202 15.56 -22.23 -28.03
N ASP A 203 16.75 -22.60 -27.57
CA ASP A 203 16.94 -23.67 -26.56
C ASP A 203 17.53 -23.13 -25.25
N ASP A 204 18.33 -22.06 -25.28
CA ASP A 204 18.89 -21.40 -24.08
C ASP A 204 17.91 -20.45 -23.35
N VAL A 205 16.84 -20.06 -24.04
CA VAL A 205 15.87 -19.05 -23.55
C VAL A 205 14.91 -19.66 -22.51
N ILE A 206 14.59 -20.95 -22.64
CA ILE A 206 13.68 -21.65 -21.72
C ILE A 206 14.37 -21.87 -20.36
N GLU A 207 15.65 -22.22 -20.35
CA GLU A 207 16.42 -22.44 -19.13
C GLU A 207 16.72 -21.12 -18.40
N SER A 208 17.00 -20.04 -19.14
CA SER A 208 17.23 -18.70 -18.58
C SER A 208 15.96 -18.09 -17.95
N HIS A 209 14.79 -18.24 -18.58
CA HIS A 209 13.52 -17.80 -17.99
C HIS A 209 13.08 -18.65 -16.79
N GLN A 210 13.34 -19.96 -16.79
CA GLN A 210 13.06 -20.82 -15.63
C GLN A 210 13.99 -20.51 -14.44
N LEU A 211 15.28 -20.28 -14.68
CA LEU A 211 16.25 -19.89 -13.65
C LEU A 211 15.92 -18.51 -13.05
N GLN A 212 15.52 -17.54 -13.87
CA GLN A 212 15.10 -16.21 -13.40
C GLN A 212 13.78 -16.24 -12.62
N ASN A 213 12.79 -17.00 -13.07
CA ASN A 213 11.52 -17.16 -12.34
C ASN A 213 11.71 -17.88 -11.00
N THR A 214 12.59 -18.89 -10.95
CA THR A 214 12.91 -19.61 -9.71
C THR A 214 13.65 -18.70 -8.73
N ALA A 215 14.59 -17.89 -9.20
CA ALA A 215 15.32 -16.92 -8.38
C ALA A 215 14.39 -15.82 -7.81
N ILE A 216 13.45 -15.30 -8.62
CA ILE A 216 12.47 -14.30 -8.17
C ILE A 216 11.53 -14.90 -7.12
N HIS A 217 11.06 -16.14 -7.33
CA HIS A 217 10.20 -16.84 -6.38
C HIS A 217 10.93 -17.09 -5.04
N ASP A 218 12.20 -17.52 -5.08
CA ASP A 218 13.03 -17.72 -3.88
C ASP A 218 13.26 -16.40 -3.12
N ILE A 219 13.48 -15.29 -3.83
CA ILE A 219 13.62 -13.95 -3.21
C ILE A 219 12.30 -13.52 -2.53
N LEU A 220 11.16 -13.74 -3.17
CA LEU A 220 9.83 -13.44 -2.60
C LEU A 220 9.53 -14.31 -1.38
N GLU A 221 9.87 -15.60 -1.44
CA GLU A 221 9.64 -16.53 -0.34
C GLU A 221 10.52 -16.20 0.87
N ARG A 222 11.81 -15.88 0.65
CA ARG A 222 12.70 -15.37 1.70
C ARG A 222 12.20 -14.06 2.29
N SER A 223 11.67 -13.15 1.47
CA SER A 223 11.07 -11.90 1.94
C SER A 223 9.88 -12.16 2.88
N ASN A 224 8.97 -13.05 2.50
CA ASN A 224 7.82 -13.43 3.32
C ASN A 224 8.25 -14.08 4.65
N GLN A 225 9.24 -14.96 4.64
CA GLN A 225 9.80 -15.56 5.86
C GLN A 225 10.41 -14.53 6.81
N LEU A 226 11.08 -13.50 6.27
CA LEU A 226 11.66 -12.42 7.06
C LEU A 226 10.59 -11.52 7.70
N VAL A 227 9.54 -11.20 6.95
CA VAL A 227 8.38 -10.44 7.47
C VAL A 227 7.70 -11.19 8.60
N GLU A 228 7.50 -12.51 8.45
CA GLU A 228 6.90 -13.35 9.49
C GLU A 228 7.75 -13.35 10.78
N ARG A 229 9.08 -13.46 10.66
CA ARG A 229 9.99 -13.35 11.82
C ARG A 229 9.91 -11.98 12.49
N ALA A 230 9.80 -10.90 11.71
CA ALA A 230 9.66 -9.55 12.25
C ALA A 230 8.32 -9.38 13.01
N ASN A 231 7.23 -9.94 12.49
CA ASN A 231 5.92 -9.94 13.16
C ASN A 231 5.98 -10.70 14.49
N GLN A 232 6.61 -11.88 14.52
CA GLN A 232 6.78 -12.66 15.74
C GLN A 232 7.60 -11.92 16.81
N LEU A 233 8.66 -11.25 16.41
CA LEU A 233 9.44 -10.40 17.33
C LEU A 233 8.59 -9.23 17.84
N SER A 234 7.69 -8.67 17.02
CA SER A 234 6.83 -7.54 17.39
C SER A 234 5.80 -7.96 18.43
N GLU A 235 5.16 -9.11 18.24
CA GLU A 235 4.23 -9.68 19.21
C GLU A 235 4.90 -9.94 20.56
N ARG A 236 6.12 -10.49 20.55
CA ARG A 236 6.91 -10.69 21.78
C ARG A 236 7.25 -9.37 22.48
N SER A 237 7.48 -8.29 21.73
CA SER A 237 7.71 -6.96 22.29
C SER A 237 6.45 -6.43 23.00
N ASN A 238 5.29 -6.52 22.34
CA ASN A 238 4.01 -6.11 22.91
C ASN A 238 3.68 -6.87 24.20
N GLN A 239 3.95 -8.18 24.24
CA GLN A 239 3.77 -8.98 25.46
C GLN A 239 4.69 -8.53 26.61
N LEU A 240 5.90 -8.06 26.33
CA LEU A 240 6.81 -7.52 27.35
C LEU A 240 6.34 -6.15 27.87
N ILE A 241 5.85 -5.28 26.98
CA ILE A 241 5.27 -3.97 27.34
C ILE A 241 4.07 -4.16 28.27
N GLU A 242 3.16 -5.08 27.93
CA GLU A 242 1.98 -5.39 28.76
C GLU A 242 2.38 -5.87 30.17
N ARG A 243 3.37 -6.76 30.26
CA ARG A 243 3.90 -7.22 31.56
C ARG A 243 4.58 -6.09 32.34
N SER A 244 5.25 -5.17 31.66
CA SER A 244 5.86 -3.99 32.28
C SER A 244 4.80 -3.07 32.89
N ASN A 245 3.72 -2.80 32.16
CA ASN A 245 2.60 -1.99 32.63
C ASN A 245 1.94 -2.60 33.88
N GLN A 246 1.72 -3.92 33.89
CA GLN A 246 1.17 -4.63 35.06
C GLN A 246 2.09 -4.53 36.30
N ILE A 247 3.41 -4.47 36.11
CA ILE A 247 4.37 -4.30 37.20
C ILE A 247 4.36 -2.86 37.70
N ALA A 248 4.31 -1.88 36.80
CA ALA A 248 4.20 -0.46 37.15
C ALA A 248 2.91 -0.21 37.95
N GLU A 249 1.79 -0.79 37.54
CA GLU A 249 0.52 -0.68 38.27
C GLU A 249 0.59 -1.30 39.68
N ARG A 250 1.18 -2.51 39.81
CA ARG A 250 1.43 -3.11 41.14
C ARG A 250 2.38 -2.29 42.01
N THR A 251 3.32 -1.59 41.40
CA THR A 251 4.27 -0.72 42.10
C THR A 251 3.55 0.52 42.63
N ASN A 252 2.70 1.16 41.83
CA ASN A 252 1.86 2.28 42.27
C ASN A 252 0.91 1.86 43.41
N GLN A 253 0.27 0.69 43.31
CA GLN A 253 -0.58 0.16 44.38
C GLN A 253 0.17 -0.08 45.72
N LEU A 254 1.47 -0.39 45.67
CA LEU A 254 2.30 -0.54 46.87
C LEU A 254 2.75 0.81 47.44
N ILE A 255 2.96 1.81 46.58
CA ILE A 255 3.30 3.18 46.95
C ILE A 255 2.11 3.93 47.56
N ASP A 256 0.87 3.63 47.15
CA ASP A 256 -0.36 4.25 47.66
C ASP A 256 -0.90 3.60 48.96
N ARG A 257 -0.36 2.43 49.34
CA ARG A 257 -0.74 1.70 50.57
C ARG A 257 -0.25 2.28 51.93
N PRO A 258 0.72 3.20 52.04
CA PRO A 258 1.19 3.68 53.35
C PRO A 258 0.17 4.53 54.14
N ASP A 259 -0.88 5.05 53.51
CA ASP A 259 -1.79 6.03 54.12
C ASP A 259 -3.12 5.44 54.66
N GLN A 260 -3.12 4.22 55.19
CA GLN A 260 -4.22 3.80 56.09
C GLN A 260 -3.82 4.11 57.55
N PRO A 261 -4.31 5.21 58.17
CA PRO A 261 -4.01 5.49 59.56
C PRO A 261 -4.90 4.63 60.46
N ALA A 262 -4.26 3.84 61.31
CA ALA A 262 -4.55 3.74 62.74
C ALA A 262 -6.03 3.52 63.19
N GLU A 263 -6.67 2.41 62.81
CA GLU A 263 -7.77 1.83 63.62
C GLU A 263 -7.41 0.49 64.29
N GLN A 264 -6.18 0.00 64.13
CA GLN A 264 -5.68 -1.18 64.84
C GLN A 264 -4.39 -0.89 65.60
N SER A 265 -4.46 0.05 66.54
CA SER A 265 -3.40 0.20 67.55
C SER A 265 -3.84 -0.48 68.84
N ASN A 266 -3.43 -1.73 69.00
CA ASN A 266 -3.20 -2.40 70.29
C ASN A 266 -2.38 -3.68 70.04
N GLN A 267 -1.16 -3.55 69.53
CA GLN A 267 -0.12 -4.56 69.74
C GLN A 267 1.28 -3.93 69.58
N PRO A 268 2.27 -4.37 70.38
CA PRO A 268 3.55 -3.70 70.48
C PRO A 268 4.35 -3.85 69.20
N THR A 269 5.10 -2.80 68.90
CA THR A 269 6.05 -2.64 67.81
C THR A 269 6.95 -3.86 67.64
N ASP A 270 6.65 -4.70 66.67
CA ASP A 270 7.67 -5.41 65.93
C ASP A 270 7.81 -4.72 64.57
N GLN A 271 9.06 -4.64 64.11
CA GLN A 271 9.53 -3.88 62.97
C GLN A 271 9.58 -4.68 61.61
N PRO A 272 8.76 -5.72 61.31
CA PRO A 272 8.93 -6.52 60.11
C PRO A 272 8.13 -6.02 58.90
N SER A 273 7.20 -5.08 59.06
CA SER A 273 6.31 -4.61 57.97
C SER A 273 7.02 -3.74 56.93
N THR A 274 7.94 -2.86 57.37
CA THR A 274 8.73 -1.99 56.48
C THR A 274 9.81 -2.78 55.74
N ASN A 275 10.46 -3.75 56.40
CA ASN A 275 11.42 -4.64 55.75
C ASN A 275 10.76 -5.53 54.69
N SER A 276 9.56 -6.04 54.95
CA SER A 276 8.77 -6.84 53.99
C SER A 276 8.36 -6.02 52.74
N LEU A 277 8.00 -4.75 52.93
CA LEU A 277 7.63 -3.86 51.82
C LEU A 277 8.87 -3.50 50.98
N ALA A 278 9.99 -3.17 51.62
CA ALA A 278 11.25 -2.91 50.94
C ALA A 278 11.75 -4.13 50.14
N GLU A 279 11.60 -5.34 50.69
CA GLU A 279 11.97 -6.59 50.01
C GLU A 279 11.08 -6.84 48.78
N ARG A 280 9.76 -6.63 48.89
CA ARG A 280 8.82 -6.70 47.75
C ARG A 280 9.12 -5.66 46.67
N PHE A 281 9.50 -4.45 47.06
CA PHE A 281 9.86 -3.39 46.13
C PHE A 281 11.15 -3.72 45.36
N ASN A 282 12.17 -4.23 46.08
CA ASN A 282 13.41 -4.71 45.46
C ASN A 282 13.17 -5.89 44.51
N GLU A 283 12.25 -6.80 44.83
CA GLU A 283 11.86 -7.90 43.95
C GLU A 283 11.21 -7.38 42.65
N LEU A 284 10.33 -6.37 42.73
CA LEU A 284 9.69 -5.75 41.56
C LEU A 284 10.71 -4.99 40.69
N LEU A 285 11.62 -4.24 41.29
CA LEU A 285 12.73 -3.59 40.59
C LEU A 285 13.62 -4.61 39.85
N GLY A 286 13.93 -5.74 40.50
CA GLY A 286 14.67 -6.84 39.88
C GLY A 286 13.93 -7.43 38.67
N ARG A 287 12.62 -7.63 38.78
CA ARG A 287 11.78 -8.10 37.65
C ARG A 287 11.76 -7.08 36.50
N LEU A 288 11.66 -5.78 36.81
CA LEU A 288 11.61 -4.72 35.80
C LEU A 288 12.93 -4.61 35.03
N ASN A 289 14.07 -4.70 35.72
CA ASN A 289 15.39 -4.76 35.09
C ASN A 289 15.54 -5.98 34.15
N LEU A 290 15.05 -7.16 34.57
CA LEU A 290 15.05 -8.34 33.71
C LEU A 290 14.23 -8.14 32.43
N TYR A 291 13.11 -7.42 32.51
CA TYR A 291 12.29 -7.10 31.34
C TYR A 291 12.97 -6.07 30.42
N LEU A 292 13.64 -5.06 30.96
CA LEU A 292 14.43 -4.09 30.18
C LEU A 292 15.58 -4.78 29.44
N GLU A 293 16.31 -5.66 30.11
CA GLU A 293 17.37 -6.48 29.50
C GLU A 293 16.82 -7.32 28.33
N ARG A 294 15.66 -7.96 28.53
CA ARG A 294 15.00 -8.78 27.52
C ARG A 294 14.45 -7.96 26.35
N SER A 295 14.00 -6.73 26.61
CA SER A 295 13.58 -5.77 25.59
C SER A 295 14.77 -5.34 24.73
N ASN A 296 15.91 -5.03 25.35
CA ASN A 296 17.14 -4.69 24.63
C ASN A 296 17.61 -5.84 23.73
N GLN A 297 17.62 -7.08 24.23
CA GLN A 297 17.95 -8.26 23.42
C GLN A 297 17.00 -8.45 22.23
N LEU A 298 15.71 -8.13 22.40
CA LEU A 298 14.73 -8.21 21.33
C LEU A 298 14.95 -7.11 20.28
N ALA A 299 15.25 -5.89 20.71
CA ALA A 299 15.59 -4.77 19.84
C ALA A 299 16.86 -5.05 19.01
N GLU A 300 17.89 -5.65 19.63
CA GLU A 300 19.05 -6.13 18.89
C GLU A 300 18.69 -7.26 17.92
N GLY A 301 17.82 -8.19 18.33
CA GLY A 301 17.31 -9.26 17.49
C GLY A 301 16.49 -8.78 16.28
N PHE A 302 15.92 -7.57 16.35
CA PHE A 302 15.17 -6.93 15.26
C PHE A 302 16.06 -6.30 14.18
N LYS A 303 17.28 -5.90 14.53
CA LYS A 303 18.18 -5.20 13.61
C LYS A 303 18.52 -6.08 12.40
N THR A 304 18.90 -7.33 12.64
CA THR A 304 19.32 -8.25 11.57
C THR A 304 18.21 -8.58 10.57
N PRO A 305 16.97 -8.95 10.98
CA PRO A 305 15.86 -9.13 10.05
C PRO A 305 15.50 -7.85 9.31
N ALA A 306 15.52 -6.68 9.97
CA ALA A 306 15.21 -5.40 9.32
C ALA A 306 16.23 -5.06 8.21
N ASP A 307 17.52 -5.24 8.48
CA ASP A 307 18.58 -5.05 7.49
C ASP A 307 18.40 -6.04 6.31
N GLN A 308 18.10 -7.32 6.59
CA GLN A 308 17.84 -8.34 5.57
C GLN A 308 16.60 -8.03 4.71
N ILE A 309 15.52 -7.50 5.31
CA ILE A 309 14.34 -7.03 4.58
C ILE A 309 14.74 -5.86 3.67
N GLY A 310 15.51 -4.90 4.18
CA GLY A 310 16.02 -3.78 3.40
C GLY A 310 16.82 -4.23 2.17
N ASP A 311 17.76 -5.16 2.35
CA ASP A 311 18.58 -5.72 1.27
C ASP A 311 17.74 -6.49 0.23
N THR A 312 16.75 -7.25 0.71
CA THR A 312 15.84 -8.00 -0.16
C THR A 312 14.98 -7.06 -0.99
N LEU A 313 14.38 -6.03 -0.37
CA LEU A 313 13.60 -5.02 -1.07
C LEU A 313 14.44 -4.24 -2.08
N LYS A 314 15.69 -3.90 -1.74
CA LYS A 314 16.64 -3.28 -2.67
C LYS A 314 16.90 -4.17 -3.88
N THR A 315 17.04 -5.48 -3.67
CA THR A 315 17.23 -6.46 -4.75
C THR A 315 16.00 -6.56 -5.64
N ILE A 316 14.80 -6.65 -5.05
CA ILE A 316 13.53 -6.66 -5.80
C ILE A 316 13.39 -5.40 -6.64
N ASN A 317 13.68 -4.24 -6.06
CA ASN A 317 13.57 -2.97 -6.75
C ASN A 317 14.52 -2.89 -7.96
N LYS A 318 15.76 -3.37 -7.83
CA LYS A 318 16.70 -3.50 -8.97
C LYS A 318 16.17 -4.38 -10.09
N VAL A 319 15.53 -5.51 -9.74
CA VAL A 319 14.90 -6.41 -10.73
C VAL A 319 13.74 -5.69 -11.44
N LEU A 320 12.88 -5.00 -10.71
CA LEU A 320 11.76 -4.24 -11.28
C LEU A 320 12.23 -3.14 -12.24
N VAL A 321 13.28 -2.41 -11.87
CA VAL A 321 13.92 -1.41 -12.76
C VAL A 321 14.45 -2.08 -14.03
N GLY A 322 15.12 -3.23 -13.91
CA GLY A 322 15.59 -4.00 -15.07
C GLY A 322 14.47 -4.49 -15.99
N ILE A 323 13.35 -4.95 -15.42
CA ILE A 323 12.14 -5.32 -16.18
C ILE A 323 11.58 -4.09 -16.89
N GLN A 324 11.52 -2.95 -16.22
CA GLN A 324 11.05 -1.71 -16.82
C GLN A 324 11.93 -1.28 -18.01
N HIS A 325 13.26 -1.33 -17.86
CA HIS A 325 14.19 -1.08 -18.96
C HIS A 325 13.98 -2.06 -20.12
N ALA A 326 13.70 -3.34 -19.83
CA ALA A 326 13.41 -4.34 -20.84
C ALA A 326 12.09 -4.10 -21.59
N VAL A 327 11.05 -3.65 -20.90
CA VAL A 327 9.79 -3.24 -21.54
C VAL A 327 10.02 -2.02 -22.43
N VAL A 328 10.73 -1.00 -21.94
CA VAL A 328 11.09 0.19 -22.72
C VAL A 328 11.87 -0.19 -23.98
N ARG A 329 12.83 -1.12 -23.88
CA ARG A 329 13.55 -1.69 -25.02
C ARG A 329 12.60 -2.35 -26.03
N SER A 330 11.70 -3.22 -25.55
CA SER A 330 10.77 -3.99 -26.39
C SER A 330 9.75 -3.11 -27.13
N CYS A 331 9.30 -2.03 -26.48
CA CYS A 331 8.31 -1.11 -27.06
C CYS A 331 8.92 0.00 -27.93
N ASN A 332 10.25 0.13 -28.01
CA ASN A 332 10.88 1.24 -28.71
C ASN A 332 11.13 0.97 -30.20
N SER A 333 10.64 1.86 -31.06
CA SER A 333 10.86 1.88 -32.51
C SER A 333 12.12 2.68 -32.95
N GLY A 334 12.95 3.12 -32.01
CA GLY A 334 14.18 3.88 -32.30
C GLY A 334 14.16 5.35 -31.90
N SER A 335 13.25 5.78 -31.01
CA SER A 335 13.04 7.17 -30.65
C SER A 335 13.85 7.62 -29.44
N VAL A 336 14.21 8.91 -29.43
CA VAL A 336 14.80 9.67 -28.31
C VAL A 336 13.90 9.64 -27.06
N CYS A 337 12.59 9.39 -27.23
CA CYS A 337 11.64 9.28 -26.12
C CYS A 337 11.88 8.04 -25.24
N SER A 338 12.66 7.06 -25.67
CA SER A 338 12.85 5.83 -24.89
C SER A 338 13.98 5.91 -23.88
N THR A 339 14.98 6.78 -24.08
CA THR A 339 15.95 7.11 -23.02
C THR A 339 15.25 7.87 -21.88
N MET A 340 14.26 8.71 -22.20
CA MET A 340 13.40 9.41 -21.23
C MET A 340 12.51 8.50 -20.39
N SER A 341 12.26 7.30 -20.91
CA SER A 341 11.38 6.35 -20.24
C SER A 341 12.13 5.48 -19.23
N LEU A 342 13.46 5.59 -19.11
CA LEU A 342 14.25 4.77 -18.18
C LEU A 342 14.17 5.34 -16.76
N ILE A 343 13.68 4.52 -15.82
CA ILE A 343 13.64 4.87 -14.40
C ILE A 343 14.98 4.61 -13.69
N ASN A 344 15.25 5.35 -12.61
CA ASN A 344 16.41 5.09 -11.74
C ASN A 344 16.12 4.01 -10.68
N GLU A 345 17.09 3.70 -9.82
CA GLU A 345 16.92 2.75 -8.70
C GLU A 345 15.85 3.18 -7.67
N LYS A 346 15.35 4.43 -7.70
CA LYS A 346 14.26 4.89 -6.84
C LYS A 346 12.88 4.77 -7.50
N GLY A 347 12.83 4.41 -8.78
CA GLY A 347 11.60 4.37 -9.56
C GLY A 347 11.19 5.72 -10.17
N ASP A 348 12.04 6.74 -10.08
CA ASP A 348 11.76 8.07 -10.62
C ASP A 348 12.08 8.14 -12.12
N TYR A 349 11.41 9.04 -12.83
CA TYR A 349 11.77 9.46 -14.19
C TYR A 349 12.66 10.71 -14.15
N PRO A 350 13.57 10.89 -15.12
CA PRO A 350 14.35 12.11 -15.21
C PRO A 350 13.42 13.30 -15.43
N THR A 351 13.46 14.26 -14.50
CA THR A 351 12.55 15.42 -14.45
C THR A 351 12.95 16.57 -15.37
N GLU A 352 14.20 16.61 -15.84
CA GLU A 352 14.67 17.67 -16.74
C GLU A 352 14.48 17.28 -18.22
N THR A 353 13.58 18.00 -18.89
CA THR A 353 13.29 17.94 -20.33
C THR A 353 14.38 18.59 -21.18
N GLY A 354 15.65 18.27 -20.95
CA GLY A 354 16.79 18.89 -21.64
C GLY A 354 17.11 18.34 -23.04
N TRP A 355 16.53 17.20 -23.43
CA TRP A 355 16.86 16.57 -24.72
C TRP A 355 16.17 17.24 -25.91
N LEU A 356 15.28 18.19 -25.63
CA LEU A 356 14.50 18.91 -26.61
C LEU A 356 15.14 20.29 -26.85
N TRP A 357 16.00 20.31 -27.87
CA TRP A 357 16.29 21.47 -28.71
C TRP A 357 17.13 22.60 -28.13
N LEU A 358 18.44 22.42 -28.00
CA LEU A 358 19.35 23.50 -28.41
C LEU A 358 20.67 22.91 -28.97
N PRO A 359 20.96 23.09 -30.27
CA PRO A 359 22.32 22.97 -30.78
C PRO A 359 23.13 24.18 -30.27
N ASN A 360 23.45 24.19 -28.97
CA ASN A 360 24.41 25.14 -28.42
C ASN A 360 25.82 24.67 -28.75
N SER A 361 26.68 25.59 -29.19
CA SER A 361 28.06 25.32 -29.59
C SER A 361 28.96 24.75 -28.49
N GLU A 362 28.49 24.71 -27.25
CA GLU A 362 29.20 24.19 -26.07
C GLU A 362 28.76 22.75 -25.68
N ALA A 363 27.76 22.17 -26.36
CA ALA A 363 27.28 20.83 -26.04
C ALA A 363 28.20 19.74 -26.60
N GLY A 364 28.59 18.79 -25.74
CA GLY A 364 29.41 17.64 -26.10
C GLY A 364 28.56 16.50 -26.68
N LYS A 365 29.15 15.69 -27.55
CA LYS A 365 28.44 14.62 -28.24
C LYS A 365 28.42 13.33 -27.42
N ILE A 366 27.27 12.66 -27.36
CA ILE A 366 27.11 11.32 -26.83
C ILE A 366 26.55 10.40 -27.92
N SER A 367 27.11 9.20 -28.07
CA SER A 367 26.65 8.20 -29.04
C SER A 367 26.15 6.98 -28.30
N THR A 368 24.88 6.64 -28.49
CA THR A 368 24.26 5.44 -27.91
C THR A 368 23.96 4.44 -29.02
N TYR A 369 24.17 3.16 -28.74
CA TYR A 369 23.85 2.09 -29.67
C TYR A 369 22.46 1.55 -29.35
N LEU A 370 21.60 1.47 -30.36
CA LEU A 370 20.25 0.96 -30.24
C LEU A 370 20.07 -0.14 -31.30
N GLY A 371 20.36 -1.38 -30.90
CA GLY A 371 20.54 -2.48 -31.85
C GLY A 371 21.65 -2.17 -32.86
N SER A 372 21.34 -2.19 -34.16
CA SER A 372 22.29 -1.85 -35.25
C SER A 372 22.37 -0.36 -35.59
N ARG A 373 21.57 0.51 -34.93
CA ARG A 373 21.56 1.95 -35.18
C ARG A 373 22.41 2.70 -34.15
N VAL A 374 23.16 3.69 -34.62
CA VAL A 374 23.89 4.63 -33.78
C VAL A 374 23.09 5.93 -33.73
N SER A 375 22.59 6.29 -32.55
CA SER A 375 21.94 7.58 -32.32
C SER A 375 22.91 8.53 -31.63
N GLN A 376 22.97 9.76 -32.12
CA GLN A 376 23.89 10.78 -31.64
C GLN A 376 23.10 11.94 -31.04
N TYR A 377 23.44 12.29 -29.80
CA TYR A 377 22.80 13.36 -29.07
C TYR A 377 23.84 14.39 -28.64
N TYR A 378 23.40 15.64 -28.52
CA TYR A 378 24.19 16.73 -27.96
C TYR A 378 23.71 16.96 -26.54
N ILE A 379 24.65 16.93 -25.59
CA ILE A 379 24.36 17.04 -24.16
C ILE A 379 25.40 17.95 -23.49
N SER A 380 24.92 18.90 -22.69
CA SER A 380 25.77 19.80 -21.90
C SER A 380 26.43 19.07 -20.74
N ASP A 381 27.51 19.65 -20.20
CA ASP A 381 28.20 19.10 -19.01
C ASP A 381 27.29 19.02 -17.79
N THR A 382 26.42 20.02 -17.63
CA THR A 382 25.45 20.12 -16.54
C THR A 382 24.45 18.96 -16.59
N GLU A 383 23.93 18.66 -17.78
CA GLU A 383 22.99 17.55 -17.97
C GLU A 383 23.68 16.20 -17.76
N VAL A 384 24.91 16.01 -18.26
CA VAL A 384 25.67 14.77 -18.00
C VAL A 384 25.88 14.57 -16.49
N ALA A 385 26.23 15.62 -15.74
CA ALA A 385 26.34 15.57 -14.29
C ALA A 385 25.00 15.18 -13.63
N TYR A 386 23.90 15.78 -14.07
CA TYR A 386 22.56 15.45 -13.61
C TYR A 386 22.24 13.97 -13.83
N TYR A 387 22.42 13.43 -15.04
CA TYR A 387 22.06 12.04 -15.35
C TYR A 387 22.97 11.02 -14.67
N LEU A 388 24.27 11.30 -14.52
CA LEU A 388 25.16 10.46 -13.74
C LEU A 388 24.71 10.37 -12.27
N ARG A 389 24.28 11.50 -11.68
CA ARG A 389 23.73 11.53 -10.33
C ARG A 389 22.38 10.82 -10.25
N PHE A 390 21.51 11.06 -11.23
CA PHE A 390 20.16 10.53 -11.29
C PHE A 390 20.14 9.00 -11.37
N TYR A 391 20.99 8.41 -12.22
CA TYR A 391 21.12 6.95 -12.36
C TYR A 391 22.11 6.33 -11.36
N GLY A 392 22.69 7.11 -10.45
CA GLY A 392 23.62 6.61 -9.44
C GLY A 392 24.92 6.03 -10.02
N LEU A 393 25.40 6.57 -11.14
CA LEU A 393 26.56 6.05 -11.84
C LEU A 393 27.85 6.46 -11.12
N GLU A 394 28.54 5.46 -10.55
CA GLU A 394 29.76 5.65 -9.77
C GLU A 394 30.98 5.95 -10.65
N GLY A 395 31.85 6.84 -10.14
CA GLY A 395 33.16 7.18 -10.70
C GLY A 395 33.62 8.59 -10.32
N ASP A 396 34.90 8.87 -10.54
CA ASP A 396 35.54 10.16 -10.23
C ASP A 396 35.23 11.21 -11.31
N PHE A 397 33.95 11.50 -11.52
CA PHE A 397 33.49 12.37 -12.61
C PHE A 397 33.28 13.83 -12.19
N PHE A 398 33.20 14.10 -10.89
CA PHE A 398 32.76 15.38 -10.34
C PHE A 398 33.90 16.15 -9.68
N GLU A 399 33.88 17.48 -9.78
CA GLU A 399 34.87 18.36 -9.09
C GLU A 399 34.48 18.62 -7.64
N ASP A 400 33.19 18.56 -7.35
CA ASP A 400 32.60 18.91 -6.07
C ASP A 400 31.89 17.71 -5.41
N PRO A 401 31.86 17.66 -4.06
CA PRO A 401 31.19 16.60 -3.33
C PRO A 401 29.66 16.60 -3.52
N GLU A 402 29.07 17.74 -3.92
CA GLU A 402 27.64 17.87 -4.23
C GLU A 402 27.28 17.29 -5.61
N LYS A 403 28.27 16.85 -6.39
CA LYS A 403 28.14 16.26 -7.73
C LYS A 403 27.36 17.17 -8.69
N THR A 404 27.64 18.47 -8.63
CA THR A 404 26.98 19.49 -9.43
C THR A 404 27.74 19.82 -10.71
N ARG A 405 29.07 19.64 -10.72
CA ARG A 405 29.94 20.00 -11.84
C ARG A 405 30.87 18.85 -12.23
N LEU A 406 30.99 18.60 -13.53
CA LEU A 406 31.93 17.62 -14.05
C LEU A 406 33.37 18.12 -13.96
N SER A 407 34.28 17.19 -13.70
CA SER A 407 35.71 17.44 -13.82
C SER A 407 36.09 17.70 -15.26
N ARG A 408 36.76 18.83 -15.49
CA ARG A 408 37.24 19.24 -16.82
C ARG A 408 38.08 18.15 -17.50
N ASN A 409 38.79 17.34 -16.72
CA ASN A 409 39.63 16.25 -17.23
C ASN A 409 38.88 14.93 -17.47
N ASN A 410 37.73 14.71 -16.80
CA ASN A 410 36.99 13.45 -16.84
C ASN A 410 35.68 13.55 -17.64
N ASN A 411 35.48 14.68 -18.31
CA ASN A 411 34.32 14.99 -19.14
C ASN A 411 33.98 13.92 -20.19
N ILE A 412 35.00 13.40 -20.89
CA ILE A 412 34.83 12.33 -21.90
C ILE A 412 34.48 11.00 -21.23
N ALA A 413 35.13 10.66 -20.12
CA ALA A 413 34.87 9.43 -19.37
C ALA A 413 33.45 9.42 -18.79
N ALA A 414 32.99 10.56 -18.25
CA ALA A 414 31.64 10.80 -17.75
C ALA A 414 30.58 10.55 -18.84
N ARG A 415 30.77 11.14 -20.03
CA ARG A 415 29.89 10.92 -21.19
C ARG A 415 29.89 9.48 -21.67
N ASN A 416 31.05 8.84 -21.74
CA ASN A 416 31.15 7.44 -22.15
C ASN A 416 30.46 6.52 -21.14
N LYS A 417 30.58 6.79 -19.83
CA LYS A 417 29.91 6.02 -18.79
C LYS A 417 28.39 6.11 -18.92
N LEU A 418 27.87 7.31 -19.12
CA LEU A 418 26.45 7.53 -19.38
C LEU A 418 25.99 6.86 -20.69
N ALA A 419 26.78 6.96 -21.75
CA ALA A 419 26.49 6.34 -23.04
C ALA A 419 26.40 4.82 -22.94
N GLN A 420 27.35 4.22 -22.21
CA GLN A 420 27.40 2.79 -21.96
C GLN A 420 26.17 2.34 -21.18
N TYR A 421 25.80 3.07 -20.13
CA TYR A 421 24.61 2.77 -19.34
C TYR A 421 23.33 2.81 -20.20
N LEU A 422 23.10 3.91 -20.92
CA LEU A 422 21.93 4.07 -21.78
C LEU A 422 21.90 3.01 -22.90
N THR A 423 23.06 2.71 -23.48
CA THR A 423 23.19 1.63 -24.47
C THR A 423 22.82 0.29 -23.84
N SER A 424 23.33 -0.05 -22.65
CA SER A 424 23.03 -1.33 -22.00
C SER A 424 21.57 -1.46 -21.58
N ALA A 425 20.91 -0.35 -21.24
CA ALA A 425 19.51 -0.33 -20.87
C ALA A 425 18.56 -0.46 -22.08
N LEU A 426 19.04 -0.13 -23.29
CA LEU A 426 18.21 0.00 -24.49
C LEU A 426 18.60 -0.91 -25.66
N ALA A 427 19.81 -1.46 -25.69
CA ALA A 427 20.25 -2.55 -26.57
C ALA A 427 19.87 -3.88 -25.92
#